data_AF-A0A2U9PTH0-F1
#
_entry.id   AF-A0A2U9PTH0-F1
#
_cell.length_a   1.000
_cell.length_b   1.000
_cell.length_c   1.000
_cell.angle_alpha   90.00
_cell.angle_beta   90.00
_cell.angle_gamma   90.00
#
_symmetry.space_group_name_H-M   'P 1'
#
loop_
_entity.id
_entity.type
_entity.pdbx_description
1 polymer ?
#
loop_
_entity_poly.entity_id
_entity_poly.type
_entity_poly.pdbx_seq_one_letter_code
_entity_poly.pdbx_strand_id
1 'polypeptide(L)'
;MPLTPADVHNVAFSKPPIGKRGYNEDEVDAFLDLVENELTRLIEENADLRQRVAELDQELAAARSGAGASSQATSSIPLYEPEPEPAPAPPQPVYEAPAQPAAPQGEDTAVRAARVLSLAQDTADRLTSTAKAEADKLLSDARAQAEAMVSDARQTAETTVSEARQRADAMLADAQTRSEAQLRQAQEKADALQADAERKHSEIMGTINQQRTVLEGRLEQLRTFEREYRTRLKTYLESQLEELGQRGSAAPVDSSANSDASGFGQFNRGNN
;
A
#
# COMPACT_ATOMS: atom_id res chain seq x y z
N MET A 1 19.17 21.70 4.51
CA MET A 1 18.20 21.07 5.41
C MET A 1 16.96 20.78 4.59
N PRO A 2 16.35 19.58 4.71
CA PRO A 2 15.08 19.33 4.02
C PRO A 2 13.98 20.23 4.62
N LEU A 3 13.05 20.66 3.77
CA LEU A 3 11.85 21.38 4.19
C LEU A 3 11.04 20.51 5.16
N THR A 4 10.61 21.05 6.30
CA THR A 4 9.65 20.38 7.20
C THR A 4 8.23 20.90 6.95
N PRO A 5 7.18 20.14 7.32
CA PRO A 5 5.81 20.64 7.27
C PRO A 5 5.63 21.95 8.05
N ALA A 6 6.30 22.07 9.20
CA ALA A 6 6.32 23.29 10.00
C ALA A 6 6.98 24.49 9.26
N ASP A 7 7.95 24.24 8.38
CA ASP A 7 8.55 25.31 7.57
C ASP A 7 7.59 25.80 6.48
N VAL A 8 6.74 24.91 5.94
CA VAL A 8 5.70 25.25 4.97
C VAL A 8 4.60 26.06 5.65
N HIS A 9 4.16 25.64 6.84
CA HIS A 9 3.14 26.34 7.61
C HIS A 9 3.54 27.76 8.02
N ASN A 10 4.82 27.95 8.38
CA ASN A 10 5.33 29.23 8.88
C ASN A 10 5.91 30.13 7.78
N VAL A 11 5.78 29.75 6.50
CA VAL A 11 6.34 30.55 5.40
C VAL A 11 5.53 31.84 5.24
N ALA A 12 6.24 32.97 5.12
CA ALA A 12 5.62 34.27 4.88
C ALA A 12 6.15 34.88 3.58
N PHE A 13 5.25 35.20 2.65
CA PHE A 13 5.60 35.86 1.40
C PHE A 13 5.48 37.39 1.51
N SER A 14 6.42 38.12 0.91
CA SER A 14 6.36 39.58 0.83
C SER A 14 5.29 40.04 -0.17
N LYS A 15 4.58 41.12 0.15
CA LYS A 15 3.62 41.72 -0.80
C LYS A 15 4.30 42.15 -2.10
N PRO A 16 3.64 41.99 -3.27
CA PRO A 16 4.18 42.42 -4.54
C PRO A 16 4.57 43.91 -4.54
N PRO A 17 5.67 44.30 -5.21
CA PRO A 17 6.02 45.71 -5.39
C PRO A 17 4.88 46.49 -6.04
N ILE A 18 4.68 47.74 -5.62
CA ILE A 18 3.59 48.61 -6.10
C ILE A 18 3.56 48.62 -7.63
N GLY A 19 2.38 48.33 -8.19
CA GLY A 19 2.15 48.29 -9.64
C GLY A 19 2.37 46.92 -10.32
N LYS A 20 2.80 45.89 -9.58
CA LYS A 20 2.86 44.51 -10.08
C LYS A 20 1.77 43.65 -9.47
N ARG A 21 1.19 42.75 -10.27
CA ARG A 21 0.20 41.77 -9.81
C ARG A 21 0.94 40.60 -9.13
N GLY A 22 0.43 40.16 -7.98
CA GLY A 22 0.88 38.95 -7.28
C GLY A 22 -0.05 37.78 -7.51
N TYR A 23 0.29 36.66 -6.87
CA TYR A 23 -0.61 35.52 -6.71
C TYR A 23 -1.78 35.87 -5.77
N ASN A 24 -2.88 35.14 -5.91
CA ASN A 24 -4.02 35.24 -5.02
C ASN A 24 -3.66 34.58 -3.68
N GLU A 25 -3.76 35.31 -2.58
CA GLU A 25 -3.38 34.82 -1.24
C GLU A 25 -4.18 33.56 -0.88
N ASP A 26 -5.50 33.55 -1.13
CA ASP A 26 -6.37 32.40 -0.82
C ASP A 26 -5.99 31.12 -1.59
N GLU A 27 -5.58 31.26 -2.87
CA GLU A 27 -5.17 30.12 -3.70
C GLU A 27 -3.79 29.61 -3.31
N VAL A 28 -2.91 30.50 -2.87
CA VAL A 28 -1.57 30.14 -2.39
C VAL A 28 -1.69 29.41 -1.04
N ASP A 29 -2.51 29.91 -0.12
CA ASP A 29 -2.71 29.29 1.19
C ASP A 29 -3.33 27.88 1.04
N ALA A 30 -4.36 27.73 0.20
CA ALA A 30 -4.95 26.41 -0.09
C ALA A 30 -3.95 25.43 -0.73
N PHE A 31 -3.03 25.92 -1.55
CA PHE A 31 -1.96 25.09 -2.12
C PHE A 31 -0.91 24.71 -1.07
N LEU A 32 -0.54 25.63 -0.17
CA LEU A 32 0.38 25.35 0.93
C LEU A 32 -0.19 24.30 1.90
N ASP A 33 -1.49 24.34 2.21
CA ASP A 33 -2.15 23.30 3.01
C ASP A 33 -2.02 21.91 2.37
N LEU A 34 -2.20 21.82 1.04
CA LEU A 34 -2.04 20.57 0.31
C LEU A 34 -0.58 20.08 0.32
N VAL A 35 0.37 21.00 0.17
CA VAL A 35 1.81 20.70 0.25
C VAL A 35 2.21 20.25 1.65
N GLU A 36 1.72 20.90 2.71
CA GLU A 36 1.99 20.53 4.10
C GLU A 36 1.49 19.10 4.41
N ASN A 37 0.27 18.80 3.98
CA ASN A 37 -0.33 17.48 4.16
C ASN A 37 0.43 16.39 3.42
N GLU A 38 0.77 16.60 2.14
CA GLU A 38 1.51 15.61 1.36
C GLU A 38 2.95 15.45 1.86
N LEU A 39 3.59 16.53 2.32
CA LEU A 39 4.93 16.45 2.91
C LEU A 39 4.92 15.64 4.22
N THR A 40 3.89 15.82 5.06
CA THR A 40 3.69 15.01 6.27
C THR A 40 3.54 13.53 5.92
N ARG A 41 2.64 13.22 4.97
CA ARG A 41 2.41 11.86 4.49
C ARG A 41 3.69 11.22 3.93
N LEU A 42 4.45 11.94 3.11
CA LEU A 42 5.70 11.43 2.54
C LEU A 42 6.76 11.17 3.60
N ILE A 43 6.83 11.99 4.65
CA ILE A 43 7.76 11.78 5.76
C ILE A 43 7.38 10.53 6.56
N GLU A 44 6.10 10.34 6.86
CA GLU A 44 5.58 9.13 7.52
C GLU A 44 5.85 7.89 6.67
N GLU A 45 5.52 7.92 5.38
CA GLU A 45 5.78 6.81 4.46
C GLU A 45 7.28 6.51 4.34
N ASN A 46 8.15 7.52 4.31
CA ASN A 46 9.60 7.29 4.29
C ASN A 46 10.09 6.66 5.60
N ALA A 47 9.51 7.04 6.74
CA ALA A 47 9.84 6.45 8.04
C ALA A 47 9.42 4.97 8.09
N ASP A 48 8.19 4.66 7.66
CA ASP A 48 7.66 3.30 7.59
C ASP A 48 8.48 2.42 6.63
N LEU A 49 8.81 2.94 5.44
CA LEU A 49 9.65 2.23 4.48
C LEU A 49 11.05 1.96 5.02
N ARG A 50 11.67 2.93 5.71
CA ARG A 50 12.98 2.74 6.36
C ARG A 50 12.91 1.69 7.46
N GLN A 51 11.84 1.69 8.27
CA GLN A 51 11.62 0.65 9.26
C GLN A 51 11.48 -0.72 8.59
N ARG A 52 10.71 -0.83 7.51
CA ARG A 52 10.51 -2.09 6.80
C ARG A 52 11.79 -2.62 6.17
N VAL A 53 12.62 -1.74 5.62
CA VAL A 53 13.96 -2.11 5.12
C VAL A 53 14.84 -2.61 6.27
N ALA A 54 14.83 -1.94 7.42
CA ALA A 54 15.61 -2.38 8.58
C ALA A 54 15.15 -3.75 9.12
N GLU A 55 13.84 -4.01 9.16
CA GLU A 55 13.27 -5.31 9.51
C GLU A 55 13.70 -6.40 8.52
N LEU A 56 13.59 -6.15 7.22
CA LEU A 56 14.01 -7.09 6.18
C LEU A 56 15.52 -7.36 6.22
N ASP A 57 16.34 -6.33 6.48
CA ASP A 57 17.79 -6.50 6.65
C ASP A 57 18.11 -7.36 7.88
N GLN A 58 17.35 -7.22 8.98
CA GLN A 58 17.48 -8.09 10.15
C GLN A 58 17.03 -9.52 9.86
N GLU A 59 15.92 -9.72 9.15
CA GLU A 59 15.45 -11.03 8.72
C GLU A 59 16.44 -11.71 7.78
N LEU A 60 17.02 -10.96 6.83
CA LEU A 60 18.06 -11.46 5.93
C LEU A 60 19.36 -11.77 6.69
N ALA A 61 19.73 -10.95 7.68
CA ALA A 61 20.88 -11.24 8.54
C ALA A 61 20.64 -12.50 9.40
N ALA A 62 19.42 -12.69 9.92
CA ALA A 62 19.02 -13.86 10.67
C ALA A 62 18.92 -15.11 9.78
N ALA A 63 18.41 -14.99 8.57
CA ALA A 63 18.39 -16.07 7.58
C ALA A 63 19.81 -16.42 7.11
N ARG A 64 20.69 -15.42 6.96
CA ARG A 64 22.11 -15.61 6.61
C ARG A 64 22.91 -16.19 7.78
N SER A 65 22.59 -15.87 9.03
CA SER A 65 23.20 -16.51 10.20
C SER A 65 22.61 -17.89 10.47
N GLY A 66 21.35 -18.15 10.10
CA GLY A 66 20.74 -19.48 10.11
C GLY A 66 21.28 -20.39 9.01
N ALA A 67 21.50 -19.86 7.80
CA ALA A 67 22.24 -20.53 6.73
C ALA A 67 23.75 -20.59 7.02
N GLY A 68 24.24 -19.66 7.83
CA GLY A 68 25.59 -19.65 8.39
C GLY A 68 25.74 -20.71 9.48
N ALA A 69 24.71 -21.05 10.25
CA ALA A 69 24.77 -22.09 11.28
C ALA A 69 24.92 -23.51 10.68
N SER A 70 24.46 -23.73 9.44
CA SER A 70 24.76 -24.95 8.66
C SER A 70 26.12 -24.89 7.92
N SER A 71 26.82 -23.75 7.93
CA SER A 71 28.22 -23.61 7.45
C SER A 71 29.24 -23.29 8.55
N GLN A 72 28.81 -23.06 9.79
CA GLN A 72 29.66 -22.71 10.94
C GLN A 72 29.68 -23.83 11.99
N ALA A 73 29.05 -24.97 11.70
CA ALA A 73 29.27 -26.24 12.39
C ALA A 73 30.52 -27.00 11.88
N THR A 74 31.49 -26.29 11.28
CA THR A 74 32.80 -26.86 10.89
C THR A 74 34.00 -26.01 11.34
N SER A 75 33.85 -25.09 12.30
CA SER A 75 34.97 -24.32 12.87
C SER A 75 35.09 -24.47 14.39
N SER A 76 35.06 -25.71 14.85
CA SER A 76 35.76 -26.15 16.06
C SER A 76 35.85 -27.68 16.05
N ILE A 77 36.46 -28.23 14.99
CA ILE A 77 37.17 -29.49 15.21
C ILE A 77 38.30 -29.10 16.17
N PRO A 78 38.34 -29.62 17.42
CA PRO A 78 39.48 -29.42 18.28
C PRO A 78 40.71 -29.82 17.48
N LEU A 79 41.71 -28.94 17.43
CA LEU A 79 43.01 -29.28 16.89
C LEU A 79 43.41 -30.59 17.57
N TYR A 80 43.35 -31.71 16.84
CA TYR A 80 43.88 -32.98 17.30
C TYR A 80 45.36 -32.71 17.44
N GLU A 81 45.77 -32.40 18.67
CA GLU A 81 47.14 -32.57 19.07
C GLU A 81 47.43 -34.03 18.77
N PRO A 82 48.36 -34.32 17.84
CA PRO A 82 48.63 -35.68 17.44
C PRO A 82 48.97 -36.45 18.71
N GLU A 83 48.08 -37.37 19.07
CA GLU A 83 48.37 -38.38 20.06
C GLU A 83 49.70 -38.98 19.60
N PRO A 84 50.75 -38.91 20.45
CA PRO A 84 52.08 -39.30 20.04
C PRO A 84 51.99 -40.71 19.46
N GLU A 85 52.54 -40.87 18.26
CA GLU A 85 52.72 -42.18 17.65
C GLU A 85 53.12 -43.18 18.73
N PRO A 86 52.56 -44.40 18.73
CA PRO A 86 53.00 -45.40 19.67
C PRO A 86 54.50 -45.55 19.47
N ALA A 87 55.27 -45.08 20.45
CA ALA A 87 56.69 -45.31 20.50
C ALA A 87 56.89 -46.80 20.24
N PRO A 88 57.93 -47.17 19.45
CA PRO A 88 58.22 -48.57 19.20
C PRO A 88 58.25 -49.27 20.57
N ALA A 89 57.37 -50.26 20.72
CA ALA A 89 57.34 -51.09 21.91
C ALA A 89 58.80 -51.53 22.18
N PRO A 90 59.27 -51.46 23.44
CA PRO A 90 60.61 -51.89 23.79
C PRO A 90 60.82 -53.31 23.23
N PRO A 91 62.01 -53.64 22.69
CA PRO A 91 62.29 -54.99 22.24
C PRO A 91 62.00 -55.92 23.41
N GLN A 92 60.95 -56.74 23.28
CA GLN A 92 60.68 -57.77 24.27
C GLN A 92 61.96 -58.61 24.36
N PRO A 93 62.44 -58.92 25.58
CA PRO A 93 63.61 -59.75 25.73
C PRO A 93 63.32 -61.05 25.01
N VAL A 94 64.21 -61.38 24.08
CA VAL A 94 64.30 -62.69 23.45
C VAL A 94 64.41 -63.66 24.62
N TYR A 95 63.31 -64.31 24.97
CA TYR A 95 63.36 -65.44 25.90
C TYR A 95 64.11 -66.54 25.16
N GLU A 96 65.38 -66.70 25.52
CA GLU A 96 66.16 -67.89 25.22
C GLU A 96 65.41 -69.09 25.80
N ALA A 97 64.70 -69.79 24.91
CA ALA A 97 64.18 -71.11 25.20
C ALA A 97 65.39 -72.03 25.46
N PRO A 98 65.41 -72.78 26.59
CA PRO A 98 66.46 -73.76 26.80
C PRO A 98 66.44 -74.79 25.67
N ALA A 99 67.59 -75.00 25.05
CA ALA A 99 67.81 -76.10 24.12
C ALA A 99 67.46 -77.43 24.82
N GLN A 100 66.34 -78.04 24.44
CA GLN A 100 66.04 -79.41 24.79
C GLN A 100 66.75 -80.35 23.80
N PRO A 101 67.36 -81.46 24.28
CA PRO A 101 68.08 -82.37 23.42
C PRO A 101 67.11 -83.11 22.48
N ALA A 102 67.54 -83.26 21.24
CA ALA A 102 66.95 -84.23 20.32
C ALA A 102 67.07 -85.64 20.92
N ALA A 103 65.93 -86.33 21.06
CA ALA A 103 65.89 -87.79 21.03
C ALA A 103 64.54 -88.27 20.47
N PRO A 104 64.53 -89.39 19.73
CA PRO A 104 63.53 -89.67 18.71
C PRO A 104 62.44 -90.59 19.24
N GLN A 105 61.17 -90.18 19.21
CA GLN A 105 60.00 -91.08 19.24
C GLN A 105 58.85 -90.37 18.49
N GLY A 106 58.69 -90.67 17.20
CA GLY A 106 57.71 -91.65 16.75
C GLY A 106 56.65 -90.90 15.94
N GLU A 107 56.37 -91.37 14.72
CA GLU A 107 55.45 -90.76 13.74
C GLU A 107 54.09 -90.32 14.34
N ASP A 108 53.68 -90.88 15.48
CA ASP A 108 52.49 -90.56 16.26
C ASP A 108 52.38 -89.14 16.85
N THR A 109 53.48 -88.43 17.09
CA THR A 109 53.43 -87.04 17.63
C THR A 109 53.20 -86.00 16.55
N ALA A 110 53.83 -86.16 15.38
CA ALA A 110 53.56 -85.35 14.19
C ALA A 110 52.11 -85.51 13.71
N VAL A 111 51.55 -86.72 13.78
CA VAL A 111 50.15 -87.00 13.45
C VAL A 111 49.17 -86.33 14.44
N ARG A 112 49.50 -86.29 15.74
CA ARG A 112 48.72 -85.55 16.75
C ARG A 112 48.77 -84.04 16.55
N ALA A 113 49.94 -83.47 16.24
CA ALA A 113 50.09 -82.05 15.93
C ALA A 113 49.34 -81.65 14.63
N ALA A 114 49.39 -82.49 13.60
CA ALA A 114 48.65 -82.27 12.35
C ALA A 114 47.12 -82.28 12.56
N ARG A 115 46.59 -83.18 13.41
CA ARG A 115 45.15 -83.17 13.77
C ARG A 115 44.73 -81.91 14.52
N VAL A 116 45.57 -81.41 15.43
CA VAL A 116 45.27 -80.17 16.16
C VAL A 116 45.32 -78.96 15.22
N LEU A 117 46.28 -78.92 14.29
CA LEU A 117 46.33 -77.88 13.25
C LEU A 117 45.12 -77.92 12.32
N SER A 118 44.69 -79.11 11.90
CA SER A 118 43.47 -79.29 11.10
C SER A 118 42.23 -78.81 11.85
N LEU A 119 42.09 -79.14 13.14
CA LEU A 119 40.99 -78.66 13.96
C LEU A 119 41.04 -77.14 14.15
N ALA A 120 42.23 -76.57 14.30
CA ALA A 120 42.43 -75.12 14.39
C ALA A 120 42.10 -74.42 13.06
N GLN A 121 42.46 -75.01 11.91
CA GLN A 121 42.09 -74.51 10.58
C GLN A 121 40.58 -74.59 10.37
N ASP A 122 39.95 -75.72 10.67
CA ASP A 122 38.49 -75.90 10.54
C ASP A 122 37.72 -74.90 11.42
N THR A 123 38.22 -74.63 12.64
CA THR A 123 37.61 -73.64 13.53
C THR A 123 37.82 -72.21 13.04
N ALA A 124 39.00 -71.88 12.50
CA ALA A 124 39.28 -70.58 11.89
C ALA A 124 38.41 -70.32 10.65
N ASP A 125 38.26 -71.32 9.76
CA ASP A 125 37.42 -71.22 8.57
C ASP A 125 35.95 -71.06 8.94
N ARG A 126 35.49 -71.80 9.95
CA ARG A 126 34.11 -71.67 10.45
C ARG A 126 33.85 -70.29 11.06
N LEU A 127 34.74 -69.78 11.90
CA LEU A 127 34.63 -68.43 12.48
C LEU A 127 34.65 -67.35 11.40
N THR A 128 35.49 -67.52 10.37
CA THR A 128 35.55 -66.59 9.23
C THR A 128 34.26 -66.63 8.43
N SER A 129 33.68 -67.82 8.21
CA SER A 129 32.40 -67.96 7.52
C SER A 129 31.24 -67.34 8.30
N THR A 130 31.20 -67.51 9.63
CA THR A 130 30.15 -66.91 10.46
C THR A 130 30.29 -65.39 10.53
N ALA A 131 31.51 -64.88 10.69
CA ALA A 131 31.77 -63.44 10.70
C ALA A 131 31.39 -62.79 9.37
N LYS A 132 31.70 -63.43 8.23
CA LYS A 132 31.26 -62.95 6.90
C LYS A 132 29.74 -62.95 6.77
N ALA A 133 29.07 -64.03 7.17
CA ALA A 133 27.62 -64.12 7.10
C ALA A 133 26.93 -63.06 8.00
N GLU A 134 27.47 -62.81 9.20
CA GLU A 134 26.99 -61.76 10.08
C GLU A 134 27.24 -60.35 9.50
N ALA A 135 28.40 -60.11 8.91
CA ALA A 135 28.71 -58.83 8.25
C ALA A 135 27.79 -58.58 7.05
N ASP A 136 27.56 -59.58 6.20
CA ASP A 136 26.67 -59.48 5.05
C ASP A 136 25.23 -59.19 5.49
N LYS A 137 24.77 -59.83 6.58
CA LYS A 137 23.46 -59.57 7.17
C LYS A 137 23.36 -58.13 7.72
N LEU A 138 24.37 -57.66 8.46
CA LEU A 138 24.37 -56.28 8.96
C LEU A 138 24.34 -55.27 7.82
N LEU A 139 25.08 -55.53 6.73
CA LEU A 139 25.06 -54.68 5.54
C LEU A 139 23.71 -54.70 4.83
N SER A 140 23.02 -55.84 4.74
CA SER A 140 21.68 -55.89 4.16
C SER A 140 20.65 -55.18 5.03
N ASP A 141 20.73 -55.35 6.35
CA ASP A 141 19.81 -54.72 7.30
C ASP A 141 20.01 -53.20 7.31
N ALA A 142 21.27 -52.73 7.31
CA ALA A 142 21.60 -51.31 7.23
C ALA A 142 21.15 -50.69 5.90
N ARG A 143 21.30 -51.40 4.77
CA ARG A 143 20.79 -50.95 3.46
C ARG A 143 19.28 -50.85 3.46
N ALA A 144 18.57 -51.87 3.96
CA ALA A 144 17.12 -51.87 4.04
C ALA A 144 16.59 -50.73 4.93
N GLN A 145 17.24 -50.46 6.07
CA GLN A 145 16.88 -49.34 6.93
C GLN A 145 17.13 -47.98 6.26
N ALA A 146 18.26 -47.82 5.55
CA ALA A 146 18.56 -46.60 4.80
C ALA A 146 17.53 -46.36 3.67
N GLU A 147 17.17 -47.41 2.93
CA GLU A 147 16.14 -47.33 1.89
C GLU A 147 14.77 -46.96 2.45
N ALA A 148 14.38 -47.56 3.59
CA ALA A 148 13.14 -47.22 4.28
C ALA A 148 13.13 -45.74 4.74
N MET A 149 14.22 -45.27 5.32
CA MET A 149 14.36 -43.87 5.76
C MET A 149 14.28 -42.89 4.58
N VAL A 150 14.95 -43.19 3.47
CA VAL A 150 14.88 -42.35 2.26
C VAL A 150 13.48 -42.36 1.67
N SER A 151 12.77 -43.49 1.68
CA SER A 151 11.39 -43.58 1.21
C SER A 151 10.44 -42.74 2.08
N ASP A 152 10.55 -42.83 3.40
CA ASP A 152 9.73 -42.06 4.34
C ASP A 152 10.01 -40.56 4.23
N ALA A 153 11.28 -40.17 4.14
CA ALA A 153 11.69 -38.79 3.91
C ALA A 153 11.15 -38.25 2.57
N ARG A 154 11.13 -39.06 1.51
CA ARG A 154 10.53 -38.67 0.21
C ARG A 154 9.03 -38.52 0.30
N GLN A 155 8.34 -39.46 0.94
CA GLN A 155 6.89 -39.39 1.09
C GLN A 155 6.46 -38.16 1.90
N THR A 156 7.14 -37.87 3.00
CA THR A 156 6.89 -36.67 3.81
C THR A 156 7.22 -35.37 3.07
N ALA A 157 8.28 -35.35 2.26
CA ALA A 157 8.57 -34.21 1.39
C ALA A 157 7.48 -34.01 0.32
N GLU A 158 6.99 -35.08 -0.30
CA GLU A 158 5.93 -35.01 -1.30
C GLU A 158 4.61 -34.52 -0.72
N THR A 159 4.22 -35.01 0.47
CA THR A 159 3.00 -34.56 1.15
C THR A 159 3.10 -33.08 1.55
N THR A 160 4.21 -32.66 2.15
CA THR A 160 4.40 -31.25 2.54
C THR A 160 4.40 -30.31 1.34
N VAL A 161 5.04 -30.68 0.22
CA VAL A 161 5.00 -29.90 -1.02
C VAL A 161 3.59 -29.84 -1.61
N SER A 162 2.85 -30.96 -1.61
CA SER A 162 1.48 -31.01 -2.09
C SER A 162 0.55 -30.13 -1.25
N GLU A 163 0.62 -30.23 0.08
CA GLU A 163 -0.16 -29.40 0.99
C GLU A 163 0.18 -27.91 0.85
N ALA A 164 1.47 -27.58 0.75
CA ALA A 164 1.90 -26.20 0.55
C ALA A 164 1.36 -25.62 -0.76
N ARG A 165 1.38 -26.41 -1.85
CA ARG A 165 0.78 -26.01 -3.14
C ARG A 165 -0.72 -25.80 -3.03
N GLN A 166 -1.45 -26.74 -2.44
CA GLN A 166 -2.90 -26.61 -2.25
C GLN A 166 -3.28 -25.37 -1.42
N ARG A 167 -2.54 -25.08 -0.34
CA ARG A 167 -2.75 -23.88 0.47
C ARG A 167 -2.45 -22.61 -0.31
N ALA A 168 -1.38 -22.60 -1.11
CA ALA A 168 -1.04 -21.47 -1.97
C ALA A 168 -2.12 -21.22 -3.03
N ASP A 169 -2.60 -22.27 -3.71
CA ASP A 169 -3.65 -22.18 -4.72
C ASP A 169 -4.96 -21.67 -4.11
N ALA A 170 -5.34 -22.15 -2.92
CA ALA A 170 -6.50 -21.66 -2.19
C ALA A 170 -6.37 -20.18 -1.79
N MET A 171 -5.19 -19.76 -1.33
CA MET A 171 -4.93 -18.35 -1.00
C MET A 171 -5.00 -17.45 -2.24
N LEU A 172 -4.48 -17.90 -3.38
CA LEU A 172 -4.59 -17.16 -4.64
C LEU A 172 -6.04 -17.03 -5.11
N ALA A 173 -6.83 -18.09 -5.01
CA ALA A 173 -8.26 -18.06 -5.38
C ALA A 173 -9.08 -17.13 -4.47
N ASP A 174 -8.83 -17.16 -3.15
CA ASP A 174 -9.46 -16.25 -2.20
C ASP A 174 -9.06 -14.79 -2.44
N ALA A 175 -7.77 -14.53 -2.70
CA ALA A 175 -7.27 -13.20 -3.05
C ALA A 175 -7.91 -12.67 -4.35
N GLN A 176 -8.01 -13.51 -5.38
CA GLN A 176 -8.68 -13.16 -6.65
C GLN A 176 -10.16 -12.83 -6.41
N THR A 177 -10.88 -13.68 -5.67
CA THR A 177 -12.30 -13.46 -5.36
C THR A 177 -12.52 -12.16 -4.60
N ARG A 178 -11.69 -11.86 -3.59
CA ARG A 178 -11.76 -10.60 -2.83
C ARG A 178 -11.46 -9.39 -3.70
N SER A 179 -10.44 -9.50 -4.56
CA SER A 179 -10.09 -8.43 -5.51
C SER A 179 -11.23 -8.14 -6.47
N GLU A 180 -11.84 -9.18 -7.06
CA GLU A 180 -12.99 -9.04 -7.97
C GLU A 180 -14.20 -8.42 -7.26
N ALA A 181 -14.49 -8.87 -6.03
CA ALA A 181 -15.56 -8.30 -5.23
C ALA A 181 -15.33 -6.82 -4.91
N GLN A 182 -14.09 -6.45 -4.56
CA GLN A 182 -13.72 -5.06 -4.29
C GLN A 182 -13.83 -4.18 -5.54
N LEU A 183 -13.38 -4.67 -6.70
CA LEU A 183 -13.51 -3.97 -7.98
C LEU A 183 -14.98 -3.75 -8.34
N ARG A 184 -15.82 -4.78 -8.18
CA ARG A 184 -17.25 -4.68 -8.42
C ARG A 184 -17.91 -3.66 -7.48
N GLN A 185 -17.58 -3.69 -6.19
CA GLN A 185 -18.11 -2.71 -5.23
C GLN A 185 -17.64 -1.28 -5.55
N ALA A 186 -16.40 -1.10 -6.01
CA ALA A 186 -15.89 0.20 -6.42
C ALA A 186 -16.59 0.73 -7.67
N GLN A 187 -16.83 -0.14 -8.66
CA GLN A 187 -17.59 0.18 -9.87
C GLN A 187 -19.03 0.58 -9.53
N GLU A 188 -19.74 -0.23 -8.72
CA GLU A 188 -21.11 0.07 -8.30
C GLU A 188 -21.20 1.43 -7.56
N LYS A 189 -20.22 1.76 -6.73
CA LYS A 189 -20.14 3.07 -6.06
C LYS A 189 -19.86 4.21 -7.04
N ALA A 190 -18.98 4.01 -8.02
CA ALA A 190 -18.67 4.99 -9.04
C ALA A 190 -19.91 5.30 -9.90
N ASP A 191 -20.60 4.26 -10.37
CA ASP A 191 -21.83 4.38 -11.16
C ASP A 191 -22.94 5.08 -10.36
N ALA A 192 -23.09 4.74 -9.08
CA ALA A 192 -24.06 5.40 -8.20
C ALA A 192 -23.74 6.89 -7.99
N LEU A 193 -22.46 7.23 -7.81
CA LEU A 193 -22.02 8.63 -7.67
C LEU A 193 -22.24 9.41 -8.97
N GLN A 194 -21.96 8.81 -10.12
CA GLN A 194 -22.22 9.43 -11.42
C GLN A 194 -23.72 9.67 -11.62
N ALA A 195 -24.56 8.69 -11.34
CA ALA A 195 -26.01 8.84 -11.43
C ALA A 195 -26.56 9.90 -10.46
N ASP A 196 -25.97 10.06 -9.28
CA ASP A 196 -26.32 11.14 -8.35
C ASP A 196 -25.89 12.52 -8.86
N ALA A 197 -24.67 12.63 -9.41
CA ALA A 197 -24.17 13.86 -10.01
C ALA A 197 -25.02 14.29 -11.21
N GLU A 198 -25.39 13.36 -12.10
CA GLU A 198 -26.26 13.62 -13.25
C GLU A 198 -27.65 14.08 -12.82
N ARG A 199 -28.26 13.43 -11.81
CA ARG A 199 -29.54 13.86 -11.24
C ARG A 199 -29.46 15.28 -10.70
N LYS A 200 -28.49 15.57 -9.83
CA LYS A 200 -28.28 16.92 -9.28
C LYS A 200 -28.02 17.96 -10.37
N HIS A 201 -27.24 17.61 -11.39
CA HIS A 201 -26.99 18.48 -12.52
C HIS A 201 -28.28 18.80 -13.27
N SER A 202 -29.10 17.79 -13.56
CA SER A 202 -30.38 17.98 -14.24
C SER A 202 -31.35 18.84 -13.43
N GLU A 203 -31.40 18.67 -12.11
CA GLU A 203 -32.21 19.47 -11.20
C GLU A 203 -31.75 20.93 -11.19
N ILE A 204 -30.45 21.17 -10.98
CA ILE A 204 -29.85 22.51 -10.98
C ILE A 204 -30.12 23.20 -12.32
N MET A 205 -29.84 22.54 -13.44
CA MET A 205 -30.10 23.09 -14.76
C MET A 205 -31.59 23.36 -15.01
N GLY A 206 -32.47 22.50 -14.50
CA GLY A 206 -33.91 22.73 -14.48
C GLY A 206 -34.27 24.03 -13.77
N THR A 207 -33.74 24.24 -12.56
CA THR A 207 -34.01 25.46 -11.78
C THR A 207 -33.43 26.72 -12.43
N ILE A 208 -32.22 26.65 -12.98
CA ILE A 208 -31.57 27.76 -13.69
C ILE A 208 -32.41 28.16 -14.92
N ASN A 209 -32.88 27.18 -15.70
CA ASN A 209 -33.70 27.44 -16.88
C ASN A 209 -35.06 28.06 -16.50
N GLN A 210 -35.67 27.62 -15.39
CA GLN A 210 -36.89 28.24 -14.86
C GLN A 210 -36.66 29.69 -14.45
N GLN A 211 -35.59 29.96 -13.69
CA GLN A 211 -35.23 31.31 -13.26
C GLN A 211 -34.95 32.22 -14.46
N ARG A 212 -34.20 31.72 -15.45
CA ARG A 212 -33.94 32.42 -16.71
C ARG A 212 -35.25 32.80 -17.40
N THR A 213 -36.17 31.86 -17.56
CA THR A 213 -37.47 32.11 -18.19
C THR A 213 -38.28 33.18 -17.45
N VAL A 214 -38.29 33.14 -16.11
CA VAL A 214 -38.97 34.15 -15.29
C VAL A 214 -38.31 35.54 -15.45
N LEU A 215 -36.99 35.61 -15.46
CA LEU A 215 -36.25 36.86 -15.65
C LEU A 215 -36.46 37.43 -17.06
N GLU A 216 -36.45 36.60 -18.09
CA GLU A 216 -36.76 36.99 -19.47
C GLU A 216 -38.19 37.56 -19.58
N GLY A 217 -39.17 36.91 -18.95
CA GLY A 217 -40.55 37.42 -18.90
C GLY A 217 -40.67 38.77 -18.19
N ARG A 218 -39.98 38.97 -17.06
CA ARG A 218 -39.95 40.28 -16.36
C ARG A 218 -39.29 41.35 -17.23
N LEU A 219 -38.21 41.03 -17.92
CA LEU A 219 -37.52 41.95 -18.82
C LEU A 219 -38.47 42.46 -19.93
N GLU A 220 -39.28 41.58 -20.49
CA GLU A 220 -40.26 41.93 -21.52
C GLU A 220 -41.42 42.80 -20.96
N GLN A 221 -41.89 42.50 -19.75
CA GLN A 221 -42.86 43.35 -19.05
C GLN A 221 -42.30 44.75 -18.79
N LEU A 222 -41.06 44.86 -18.30
CA LEU A 222 -40.37 46.13 -18.08
C LEU A 222 -40.20 46.94 -19.38
N ARG A 223 -39.83 46.28 -20.48
CA ARG A 223 -39.73 46.94 -21.81
C ARG A 223 -41.08 47.47 -22.30
N THR A 224 -42.15 46.71 -22.08
CA THR A 224 -43.52 47.13 -22.43
C THR A 224 -43.96 48.32 -21.58
N PHE A 225 -43.76 48.22 -20.25
CA PHE A 225 -44.05 49.30 -19.31
C PHE A 225 -43.29 50.58 -19.67
N GLU A 226 -41.99 50.48 -20.00
CA GLU A 226 -41.18 51.62 -20.43
C GLU A 226 -41.75 52.28 -21.68
N ARG A 227 -42.12 51.48 -22.69
CA ARG A 227 -42.71 52.00 -23.95
C ARG A 227 -44.03 52.71 -23.69
N GLU A 228 -44.92 52.12 -22.90
CA GLU A 228 -46.18 52.74 -22.53
C GLU A 228 -45.97 54.01 -21.71
N TYR A 229 -45.07 53.99 -20.73
CA TYR A 229 -44.74 55.13 -19.89
C TYR A 229 -44.20 56.30 -20.72
N ARG A 230 -43.23 56.04 -21.61
CA ARG A 230 -42.70 57.06 -22.54
C ARG A 230 -43.80 57.65 -23.43
N THR A 231 -44.72 56.81 -23.91
CA THR A 231 -45.85 57.26 -24.74
C THR A 231 -46.79 58.15 -23.94
N ARG A 232 -47.20 57.71 -22.74
CA ARG A 232 -48.08 58.48 -21.83
C ARG A 232 -47.43 59.80 -21.40
N LEU A 233 -46.14 59.79 -21.08
CA LEU A 233 -45.38 60.99 -20.71
C LEU A 233 -45.32 61.97 -21.88
N LYS A 234 -45.05 61.49 -23.10
CA LYS A 234 -45.05 62.32 -24.31
C LYS A 234 -46.41 62.97 -24.52
N THR A 235 -47.49 62.19 -24.50
CA THR A 235 -48.85 62.71 -24.65
C THR A 235 -49.22 63.72 -23.57
N TYR A 236 -48.82 63.49 -22.32
CA TYR A 236 -49.05 64.42 -21.21
C TYR A 236 -48.30 65.75 -21.40
N LEU A 237 -47.03 65.70 -21.80
CA LEU A 237 -46.24 66.90 -22.07
C LEU A 237 -46.79 67.67 -23.29
N GLU A 238 -47.21 66.97 -24.34
CA GLU A 238 -47.86 67.59 -25.51
C GLU A 238 -49.16 68.30 -25.11
N SER A 239 -50.01 67.67 -24.28
CA SER A 239 -51.25 68.30 -23.81
C SER A 239 -50.96 69.52 -22.92
N GLN A 240 -49.97 69.44 -22.01
CA GLN A 240 -49.56 70.59 -21.18
C GLN A 240 -49.04 71.76 -22.02
N LEU A 241 -48.26 71.47 -23.07
CA LEU A 241 -47.77 72.50 -23.99
C LEU A 241 -48.92 73.12 -24.81
N GLU A 242 -49.90 72.32 -25.23
CA GLU A 242 -51.09 72.83 -25.93
C GLU A 242 -51.95 73.72 -25.02
N GLU A 243 -52.18 73.32 -23.76
CA GLU A 243 -52.87 74.16 -22.77
C GLU A 243 -52.13 75.48 -22.52
N LEU A 244 -50.80 75.45 -22.44
CA LEU A 244 -49.99 76.68 -22.32
C LEU A 244 -50.03 77.52 -23.60
N GLY A 245 -50.07 76.91 -24.78
CA GLY A 245 -50.27 77.60 -26.05
C GLY A 245 -51.64 78.29 -26.13
N GLN A 246 -52.70 77.60 -25.70
CA GLN A 246 -54.06 78.16 -25.63
C GLN A 246 -54.14 79.30 -24.60
N ARG A 247 -53.50 79.15 -23.43
CA ARG A 247 -53.44 80.21 -22.41
C ARG A 247 -52.54 81.38 -22.81
N GLY A 248 -51.45 81.14 -23.54
CA GLY A 248 -50.60 82.20 -24.10
C GLY A 248 -51.25 82.92 -25.29
N SER A 249 -52.12 82.23 -26.03
CA SER A 249 -52.98 82.83 -27.05
C SER A 249 -54.17 83.61 -26.45
N ALA A 250 -54.45 83.44 -25.16
CA ALA A 250 -55.35 84.28 -24.40
C ALA A 250 -54.61 85.48 -23.80
N ALA A 251 -53.88 86.22 -24.62
CA ALA A 251 -53.61 87.62 -24.31
C ALA A 251 -54.97 88.35 -24.31
N PRO A 252 -55.34 89.06 -23.24
CA PRO A 252 -56.62 89.74 -23.18
C PRO A 252 -56.64 90.82 -24.26
N VAL A 253 -57.56 90.71 -25.22
CA VAL A 253 -57.99 91.88 -25.99
C VAL A 253 -58.70 92.82 -25.03
N ASP A 254 -58.17 94.04 -24.90
CA ASP A 254 -58.69 95.09 -24.04
C ASP A 254 -60.20 95.28 -24.28
N SER A 255 -61.00 94.76 -23.37
CA SER A 255 -62.42 95.10 -23.22
C SER A 255 -62.55 96.14 -22.12
N SER A 256 -61.93 97.30 -22.33
CA SER A 256 -62.08 98.44 -21.43
C SER A 256 -63.29 99.29 -21.84
N ALA A 257 -64.44 99.06 -21.23
CA ALA A 257 -65.43 100.13 -20.94
C ALA A 257 -66.56 99.64 -20.01
N ASN A 258 -66.72 100.36 -18.89
CA ASN A 258 -67.80 100.36 -17.89
C ASN A 258 -67.92 99.11 -17.01
N SER A 259 -67.45 99.11 -15.75
CA SER A 259 -67.97 99.89 -14.60
C SER A 259 -69.51 99.80 -14.50
N ASP A 260 -70.11 99.30 -13.43
CA ASP A 260 -69.83 99.62 -12.04
C ASP A 260 -70.55 98.67 -11.06
N ALA A 261 -70.01 98.64 -9.84
CA ALA A 261 -70.73 98.48 -8.58
C ALA A 261 -71.26 97.09 -8.16
N SER A 262 -70.60 96.47 -7.16
CA SER A 262 -71.08 96.44 -5.75
C SER A 262 -70.73 95.17 -4.97
N GLY A 263 -70.11 95.33 -3.79
CA GLY A 263 -70.13 94.39 -2.65
C GLY A 263 -69.00 93.36 -2.63
N PHE A 264 -67.83 93.60 -2.03
CA PHE A 264 -67.53 93.87 -0.61
C PHE A 264 -67.99 92.77 0.36
N GLY A 265 -67.01 92.03 0.89
CA GLY A 265 -67.05 91.42 2.23
C GLY A 265 -67.20 89.88 2.24
N GLN A 266 -66.10 89.13 2.36
CA GLN A 266 -65.53 88.69 3.65
C GLN A 266 -66.00 87.26 3.99
N PHE A 267 -65.09 86.29 4.00
CA PHE A 267 -64.69 85.59 5.23
C PHE A 267 -63.70 84.46 4.93
N ASN A 268 -62.48 84.72 5.36
CA ASN A 268 -61.42 83.76 5.62
C ASN A 268 -61.78 82.92 6.86
N ARG A 269 -61.65 81.59 6.74
CA ARG A 269 -61.47 80.56 7.79
C ARG A 269 -61.53 79.22 7.04
N GLY A 270 -60.53 78.36 6.95
CA GLY A 270 -59.41 78.09 7.84
C GLY A 270 -59.42 76.60 8.15
N ASN A 271 -58.26 75.98 8.03
CA ASN A 271 -57.78 74.80 8.77
C ASN A 271 -57.97 73.37 8.22
N ASN A 272 -56.82 72.69 8.29
CA ASN A 272 -56.51 71.25 8.36
C ASN A 272 -56.78 70.34 7.15
#